data_AF-A0A967JYW5-F1
#
_entry.id   AF-A0A967JYW5-F1
#
_cell.length_a   1.000
_cell.length_b   1.000
_cell.length_c   1.000
_cell.angle_alpha   90.00
_cell.angle_beta   90.00
_cell.angle_gamma   90.00
#
_symmetry.space_group_name_H-M   'P 1'
#
loop_
_entity.id
_entity.type
_entity.pdbx_description
1 polymer ?
#
loop_
_entity_poly.entity_id
_entity_poly.type
_entity_poly.pdbx_seq_one_letter_code
_entity_poly.pdbx_strand_id
1 'polypeptide(L)'
;MMRVQYVPHTKSGKFPKANFQNVSVERTHPRHVLFTPKDKSGEIKYKKELGEGWYSWNFEFRGKPMNAFRLGRSLYKIGLGFIAFDQGQEMALMTRFDLARKFINGDEGFPNNILISTKVQPRPGFRITYKDLNPGCVFVMDIYGIIFMFNLEGEPLIDPTDDLVEMGFQIFRLDEK
;
A
#
# COMPACT_ATOMS: atom_id res chain seq x y z
N MET A 1 8.59 7.63 -15.87
CA MET A 1 8.85 7.14 -14.50
C MET A 1 8.82 8.32 -13.55
N MET A 2 7.77 8.48 -12.75
CA MET A 2 7.67 9.59 -11.80
C MET A 2 8.49 9.24 -10.57
N ARG A 3 9.63 9.91 -10.38
CA ARG A 3 10.48 9.74 -9.21
C ARG A 3 9.98 10.72 -8.15
N VAL A 4 9.44 10.22 -7.05
CA VAL A 4 9.02 11.06 -5.91
C VAL A 4 10.29 11.63 -5.26
N GLN A 5 10.77 12.76 -5.77
CA GLN A 5 11.94 13.44 -5.22
C GLN A 5 11.61 14.18 -3.92
N TYR A 6 10.34 14.55 -3.74
CA TYR A 6 9.83 15.29 -2.60
C TYR A 6 8.58 14.58 -2.09
N VAL A 7 8.70 13.87 -0.96
CA VAL A 7 7.51 13.52 -0.19
C VAL A 7 7.13 14.82 0.49
N PRO A 8 5.89 15.31 0.34
CA PRO A 8 5.50 16.55 0.99
C PRO A 8 5.83 16.44 2.48
N HIS A 9 6.38 17.52 3.02
CA HIS A 9 6.26 17.75 4.44
C HIS A 9 4.79 17.51 4.85
N THR A 10 4.54 17.04 6.06
CA THR A 10 3.15 16.99 6.57
C THR A 10 2.49 18.36 6.35
N LYS A 11 1.15 18.45 6.43
CA LYS A 11 0.42 19.72 6.27
C LYS A 11 1.00 20.90 7.10
N SER A 12 1.82 20.62 8.12
CA SER A 12 2.52 21.58 8.97
C SER A 12 4.03 21.75 8.70
N GLY A 13 4.58 21.28 7.57
CA GLY A 13 6.02 21.42 7.29
C GLY A 13 6.92 20.40 8.01
N LYS A 14 6.35 19.49 8.81
CA LYS A 14 7.14 18.49 9.55
C LYS A 14 7.49 17.30 8.67
N PHE A 15 8.63 16.67 8.92
CA PHE A 15 8.95 15.43 8.24
C PHE A 15 8.03 14.28 8.72
N PRO A 16 7.79 13.27 7.86
CA PRO A 16 6.98 12.12 8.24
C PRO A 16 7.63 11.34 9.39
N LYS A 17 6.81 11.05 10.40
CA LYS A 17 7.17 10.26 11.57
C LYS A 17 6.15 9.15 11.78
N ALA A 18 6.64 7.92 11.90
CA ALA A 18 5.86 6.74 12.26
C ALA A 18 6.22 6.31 13.68
N ASN A 19 5.20 6.02 14.49
CA ASN A 19 5.37 5.57 15.87
C ASN A 19 4.78 4.17 16.01
N PHE A 20 5.66 3.18 16.22
CA PHE A 20 5.30 1.80 16.55
C PHE A 20 5.42 1.59 18.07
N GLN A 21 4.99 0.44 18.57
CA GLN A 21 5.08 0.12 20.00
C GLN A 21 6.54 0.04 20.46
N ASN A 22 7.41 -0.53 19.62
CA ASN A 22 8.81 -0.81 19.94
C ASN A 22 9.82 0.12 19.27
N VAL A 23 9.42 0.95 18.29
CA VAL A 23 10.34 1.83 17.56
C VAL A 23 9.61 3.06 17.03
N SER A 24 10.31 4.20 16.92
CA SER A 24 9.85 5.33 16.12
C SER A 24 10.77 5.53 14.93
N VAL A 25 10.17 5.83 13.78
CA VAL A 25 10.86 6.02 12.51
C VAL A 25 10.57 7.44 12.07
N GLU A 26 11.60 8.25 11.91
CA GLU A 26 11.46 9.66 11.53
C GLU A 26 12.39 9.96 10.37
N ARG A 27 11.84 10.48 9.28
CA ARG A 27 12.69 11.13 8.28
C ARG A 27 13.17 12.43 8.89
N THR A 28 14.46 12.67 8.98
CA THR A 28 15.01 13.95 9.52
C THR A 28 15.67 14.78 8.43
N HIS A 29 15.95 14.18 7.27
CA HIS A 29 16.42 14.85 6.06
C HIS A 29 15.91 14.08 4.82
N PRO A 30 15.84 14.68 3.62
CA PRO A 30 15.65 13.98 2.35
C PRO A 30 16.32 12.61 2.17
N ARG A 31 17.50 12.36 2.74
CA ARG A 31 18.20 11.06 2.63
C ARG A 31 18.54 10.42 3.98
N HIS A 32 17.90 10.87 5.05
CA HIS A 32 18.19 10.41 6.40
C HIS A 32 16.91 9.97 7.10
N VAL A 33 16.91 8.72 7.54
CA VAL A 33 15.84 8.10 8.32
C VAL A 33 16.43 7.67 9.65
N LEU A 34 15.92 8.25 10.72
CA LEU A 34 16.29 7.92 12.09
C LEU A 34 15.33 6.86 12.62
N PHE A 35 15.90 5.74 13.07
CA PHE A 35 15.19 4.72 13.82
C PHE A 35 15.55 4.88 15.30
N THR A 36 14.56 5.14 16.15
CA THR A 36 14.75 5.26 17.60
C THR A 36 14.01 4.11 18.28
N PRO A 37 14.71 3.10 18.81
CA PRO A 37 14.11 2.03 19.60
C PRO A 37 13.42 2.60 20.85
N LYS A 38 12.28 2.04 21.23
CA LYS A 38 11.56 2.42 22.46
C LYS A 38 11.80 1.42 23.60
N ASP A 39 12.49 0.32 23.32
CA ASP A 39 12.91 -0.61 24.35
C ASP A 39 14.14 -0.05 25.09
N LYS A 40 14.34 -0.49 26.34
CA LYS A 40 15.47 -0.03 27.17
C LYS A 40 16.85 -0.40 26.59
N SER A 41 16.91 -1.23 25.54
CA SER A 41 18.16 -1.67 24.95
C SER A 41 18.77 -0.64 24.00
N GLY A 42 17.97 0.24 23.38
CA GLY A 42 18.47 1.30 22.51
C GLY A 42 19.16 0.82 21.22
N GLU A 43 19.22 -0.49 20.97
CA GLU A 43 19.99 -1.09 19.87
C GLU A 43 19.11 -1.82 18.86
N ILE A 44 19.48 -1.72 17.58
CA ILE A 44 18.89 -2.52 16.51
C ILE A 44 19.44 -3.95 16.65
N LYS A 45 18.62 -4.85 17.18
CA LYS A 45 18.96 -6.27 17.29
C LYS A 45 19.13 -6.87 15.88
N TYR A 46 20.10 -7.79 15.73
CA TYR A 46 20.38 -8.52 14.48
C TYR A 46 21.00 -7.70 13.34
N LYS A 47 21.93 -6.79 13.64
CA LYS A 47 22.79 -6.15 12.63
C LYS A 47 23.90 -7.10 12.20
N LYS A 48 23.95 -7.46 10.92
CA LYS A 48 25.03 -8.21 10.28
C LYS A 48 25.77 -7.28 9.30
N GLU A 49 27.06 -7.11 9.49
CA GLU A 49 27.92 -6.42 8.53
C GLU A 49 28.19 -7.35 7.35
N LEU A 50 27.96 -6.84 6.13
CA LEU A 50 28.11 -7.59 4.88
C LEU A 50 29.43 -7.26 4.14
N GLY A 51 30.26 -6.36 4.71
CA GLY A 51 31.46 -5.81 4.07
C GLY A 51 31.19 -4.50 3.32
N GLU A 52 32.24 -3.72 3.03
CA GLU A 52 32.18 -2.46 2.26
C GLU A 52 31.18 -1.41 2.81
N GLY A 53 30.91 -1.42 4.11
CA GLY A 53 29.94 -0.51 4.75
C GLY A 53 28.47 -0.90 4.51
N TRP A 54 28.20 -2.08 3.94
CA TRP A 54 26.85 -2.63 3.84
C TRP A 54 26.44 -3.35 5.12
N TYR A 55 25.19 -3.14 5.52
CA TYR A 55 24.59 -3.78 6.70
C TYR A 55 23.27 -4.44 6.35
N SER A 56 23.06 -5.65 6.86
CA SER A 56 21.77 -6.32 6.91
C SER A 56 21.22 -6.22 8.33
N TRP A 57 19.92 -5.98 8.46
CA TRP A 57 19.22 -6.01 9.74
C TRP A 57 17.84 -6.61 9.57
N ASN A 58 17.32 -7.23 10.63
CA ASN A 58 15.95 -7.70 10.70
C ASN A 58 15.18 -6.86 11.71
N PHE A 59 14.09 -6.23 11.26
CA PHE A 59 13.21 -5.46 12.12
C PHE A 59 11.87 -6.18 12.28
N GLU A 60 11.49 -6.45 13.53
CA GLU A 60 10.14 -6.86 13.87
C GLU A 60 9.39 -5.63 14.38
N PHE A 61 8.46 -5.09 13.58
CA PHE A 61 7.61 -3.97 14.01
C PHE A 61 6.38 -4.52 14.73
N ARG A 62 6.15 -4.12 15.98
CA ARG A 62 4.92 -4.42 16.70
C ARG A 62 3.99 -3.21 16.66
N GLY A 63 2.83 -3.39 16.04
CA GLY A 63 1.84 -2.35 15.81
C GLY A 63 0.42 -2.89 15.90
N LYS A 64 -0.56 -2.00 15.75
CA LYS A 64 -1.95 -2.42 15.58
C LYS A 64 -2.06 -3.26 14.30
N PRO A 65 -2.94 -4.29 14.26
CA PRO A 65 -3.18 -5.03 13.05
C PRO A 65 -3.61 -4.08 11.93
N MET A 66 -3.16 -4.36 10.71
CA MET A 66 -3.53 -3.57 9.55
C MET A 66 -5.05 -3.62 9.36
N ASN A 67 -5.68 -2.45 9.28
CA ASN A 67 -7.10 -2.36 8.95
C ASN A 67 -7.26 -2.39 7.42
N ALA A 68 -7.56 -3.58 6.89
CA ALA A 68 -7.72 -3.80 5.45
C ALA A 68 -8.79 -2.90 4.83
N PHE A 69 -9.88 -2.61 5.54
CA PHE A 69 -10.94 -1.70 5.07
C PHE A 69 -10.44 -0.28 4.84
N ARG A 70 -9.71 0.30 5.79
CA ARG A 70 -9.18 1.67 5.65
C ARG A 70 -8.16 1.75 4.54
N LEU A 71 -7.30 0.74 4.43
CA LEU A 71 -6.35 0.62 3.32
C LEU A 71 -7.08 0.50 1.98
N GLY A 72 -8.04 -0.41 1.89
CA GLY A 72 -8.84 -0.65 0.70
C GLY A 72 -9.58 0.60 0.24
N ARG A 73 -10.29 1.29 1.14
CA ARG A 73 -10.96 2.57 0.79
C ARG A 73 -10.00 3.59 0.22
N SER A 74 -8.76 3.65 0.73
CA SER A 74 -7.73 4.55 0.21
C SER A 74 -7.26 4.13 -1.18
N LEU A 75 -7.01 2.82 -1.40
CA LEU A 75 -6.61 2.26 -2.69
C LEU A 75 -7.69 2.44 -3.76
N TYR A 76 -8.95 2.15 -3.43
CA TYR A 76 -10.09 2.32 -4.34
C TYR A 76 -10.29 3.79 -4.72
N LYS A 77 -10.10 4.71 -3.76
CA LYS A 77 -10.12 6.14 -4.05
C LYS A 77 -9.01 6.56 -5.02
N ILE A 78 -7.81 6.00 -4.88
CA ILE A 78 -6.70 6.24 -5.82
C ILE A 78 -7.05 5.66 -7.19
N GLY A 79 -7.56 4.42 -7.25
CA GLY A 79 -7.92 3.76 -8.52
C GLY A 79 -9.00 4.53 -9.27
N LEU A 80 -10.10 4.88 -8.59
CA LEU A 80 -11.19 5.65 -9.21
C LEU A 80 -10.74 7.05 -9.64
N GLY A 81 -9.90 7.71 -8.84
CA GLY A 81 -9.27 8.98 -9.20
C GLY A 81 -8.36 8.83 -10.42
N PHE A 82 -7.69 7.69 -10.59
CA PHE A 82 -6.86 7.39 -11.75
C PHE A 82 -7.72 7.19 -13.01
N ILE A 83 -8.85 6.49 -12.93
CA ILE A 83 -9.81 6.39 -14.03
C ILE A 83 -10.32 7.78 -14.43
N ALA A 84 -10.68 8.61 -13.45
CA ALA A 84 -11.15 9.97 -13.72
C ALA A 84 -10.06 10.83 -14.40
N PHE A 85 -8.80 10.64 -14.02
CA PHE A 85 -7.66 11.33 -14.61
C PHE A 85 -7.37 10.86 -16.04
N ASP A 86 -7.40 9.55 -16.30
CA ASP A 86 -6.98 8.94 -17.56
C ASP A 86 -8.09 8.96 -18.62
N GLN A 87 -9.33 8.64 -18.23
CA GLN A 87 -10.48 8.50 -19.15
C GLN A 87 -11.55 9.59 -18.96
N GLY A 88 -11.38 10.47 -17.98
CA GLY A 88 -12.34 11.53 -17.67
C GLY A 88 -13.33 11.18 -16.57
N GLN A 89 -13.96 12.22 -16.01
CA GLN A 89 -14.84 12.08 -14.84
C GLN A 89 -16.08 11.23 -15.12
N GLU A 90 -16.64 11.33 -16.33
CA GLU A 90 -17.82 10.58 -16.75
C GLU A 90 -17.59 9.06 -16.65
N MET A 91 -16.41 8.60 -17.07
CA MET A 91 -16.02 7.19 -16.97
C MET A 91 -15.99 6.72 -15.51
N ALA A 92 -15.38 7.51 -14.63
CA ALA A 92 -15.34 7.21 -13.19
C ALA A 92 -16.72 7.29 -12.51
N LEU A 93 -17.73 7.88 -13.16
CA LEU A 93 -19.12 7.97 -12.69
C LEU A 93 -20.03 6.88 -13.27
N MET A 94 -19.54 6.03 -14.19
CA MET A 94 -20.33 4.91 -14.71
C MET A 94 -20.81 3.97 -13.60
N THR A 95 -21.98 3.35 -13.83
CA THR A 95 -22.67 2.49 -12.86
C THR A 95 -21.86 1.26 -12.43
N ARG A 96 -20.99 0.74 -13.30
CA ARG A 96 -20.08 -0.37 -12.96
C ARG A 96 -19.20 -0.10 -11.73
N PHE A 97 -18.90 1.18 -11.44
CA PHE A 97 -18.10 1.58 -10.27
C PHE A 97 -18.95 2.03 -9.06
N ASP A 98 -20.28 1.84 -9.07
CA ASP A 98 -21.16 2.23 -7.95
C ASP A 98 -20.77 1.55 -6.65
N LEU A 99 -20.49 0.25 -6.68
CA LEU A 99 -20.05 -0.49 -5.50
C LEU A 99 -18.76 0.09 -4.92
N ALA A 100 -17.81 0.49 -5.77
CA ALA A 100 -16.54 1.07 -5.31
C ALA A 100 -16.79 2.42 -4.64
N ARG A 101 -17.68 3.25 -5.20
CA ARG A 101 -18.06 4.54 -4.60
C ARG A 101 -18.72 4.35 -3.23
N LYS A 102 -19.67 3.41 -3.10
CA LYS A 102 -20.30 3.06 -1.81
C LYS A 102 -19.27 2.59 -0.77
N PHE A 103 -18.36 1.71 -1.18
CA PHE A 103 -17.28 1.24 -0.31
C PHE A 103 -16.36 2.39 0.14
N ILE A 104 -15.95 3.27 -0.79
CA ILE A 104 -15.13 4.46 -0.48
C ILE A 104 -15.83 5.38 0.52
N ASN A 105 -17.15 5.59 0.40
CA ASN A 105 -17.95 6.38 1.34
C ASN A 105 -18.13 5.68 2.70
N GLY A 106 -17.97 4.36 2.71
CA GLY A 106 -18.05 3.54 3.91
C GLY A 106 -19.47 3.15 4.25
N ASP A 107 -20.35 3.14 3.25
CA ASP A 107 -21.75 2.75 3.41
C ASP A 107 -21.84 1.23 3.59
N GLU A 108 -21.12 0.48 2.76
CA GLU A 108 -21.15 -0.99 2.71
C GLU A 108 -19.72 -1.57 2.69
N GLY A 109 -19.60 -2.89 2.84
CA GLY A 109 -18.39 -3.63 2.49
C GLY A 109 -18.18 -3.67 0.97
N PHE A 110 -17.16 -4.38 0.52
CA PHE A 110 -16.93 -4.63 -0.90
C PHE A 110 -16.77 -6.13 -1.15
N PRO A 111 -17.44 -6.70 -2.16
CA PRO A 111 -17.44 -8.15 -2.38
C PRO A 111 -16.09 -8.68 -2.87
N ASN A 112 -15.24 -7.81 -3.44
CA ASN A 112 -13.94 -8.19 -3.98
C ASN A 112 -12.81 -8.08 -2.94
N ASN A 113 -11.73 -8.79 -3.19
CA ASN A 113 -10.57 -8.86 -2.30
C ASN A 113 -9.47 -7.89 -2.71
N ILE A 114 -8.51 -7.69 -1.81
CA ILE A 114 -7.23 -7.05 -2.10
C ILE A 114 -6.14 -8.09 -1.93
N LEU A 115 -5.27 -8.22 -2.94
CA LEU A 115 -4.03 -8.97 -2.79
C LEU A 115 -2.90 -8.01 -2.43
N ILE A 116 -2.12 -8.36 -1.42
CA ILE A 116 -0.99 -7.55 -0.96
C ILE A 116 0.26 -8.43 -0.90
N SER A 117 1.34 -7.98 -1.52
CA SER A 117 2.63 -8.66 -1.40
C SER A 117 3.19 -8.50 0.02
N THR A 118 3.54 -9.63 0.63
CA THR A 118 4.25 -9.70 1.92
C THR A 118 5.76 -9.73 1.74
N LYS A 119 6.26 -10.10 0.55
CA LYS A 119 7.68 -10.08 0.19
C LYS A 119 7.99 -8.76 -0.51
N VAL A 120 8.56 -7.82 0.23
CA VAL A 120 8.83 -6.46 -0.26
C VAL A 120 10.29 -6.35 -0.68
N GLN A 121 10.52 -5.95 -1.94
CA GLN A 121 11.83 -5.47 -2.39
C GLN A 121 11.74 -3.95 -2.55
N PRO A 122 12.38 -3.15 -1.68
CA PRO A 122 12.29 -1.69 -1.74
C PRO A 122 12.71 -1.14 -3.10
N ARG A 123 11.84 -0.33 -3.73
CA ARG A 123 12.11 0.34 -5.01
C ARG A 123 11.81 1.83 -4.88
N PRO A 124 12.65 2.75 -5.40
CA PRO A 124 12.42 4.18 -5.27
C PRO A 124 11.44 4.68 -6.35
N GLY A 125 10.18 4.23 -6.27
CA GLY A 125 9.18 4.57 -7.27
C GLY A 125 7.76 4.26 -6.83
N PHE A 126 6.84 4.90 -7.55
CA PHE A 126 5.41 4.61 -7.52
C PHE A 126 4.99 4.25 -8.93
N ARG A 127 4.28 3.14 -9.09
CA ARG A 127 3.75 2.69 -10.38
C ARG A 127 2.32 2.25 -10.19
N ILE A 128 1.43 2.77 -11.02
CA ILE A 128 0.07 2.25 -11.19
C ILE A 128 -0.01 1.69 -12.60
N THR A 129 -0.56 0.50 -12.72
CA THR A 129 -1.03 -0.07 -13.98
C THR A 129 -2.45 -0.56 -13.76
N TYR A 130 -3.32 -0.38 -14.74
CA TYR A 130 -4.66 -0.94 -14.70
C TYR A 130 -5.01 -1.57 -16.03
N LYS A 131 -5.97 -2.49 -16.01
CA LYS A 131 -6.53 -3.10 -17.19
C LYS A 131 -8.05 -3.07 -17.07
N ASP A 132 -8.67 -2.40 -18.03
CA ASP A 132 -10.11 -2.43 -18.20
C ASP A 132 -10.48 -3.72 -18.96
N LEU A 133 -11.06 -4.67 -18.23
CA LEU A 133 -11.66 -5.89 -18.71
C LEU A 133 -13.19 -5.67 -18.67
N ASN A 134 -13.91 -6.20 -19.64
CA ASN A 134 -15.36 -6.17 -19.60
C ASN A 134 -15.85 -7.62 -19.42
N PRO A 135 -16.14 -8.09 -18.18
CA PRO A 135 -16.19 -7.35 -16.90
C PRO A 135 -14.84 -7.23 -16.15
N GLY A 136 -14.70 -6.20 -15.29
CA GLY A 136 -13.60 -6.02 -14.34
C GLY A 136 -12.61 -4.87 -14.64
N CYS A 137 -12.32 -4.02 -13.67
CA CYS A 137 -11.30 -2.98 -13.79
C CYS A 137 -10.18 -3.23 -12.78
N VAL A 138 -9.20 -4.04 -13.18
CA VAL A 138 -8.14 -4.51 -12.28
C VAL A 138 -7.01 -3.50 -12.22
N PHE A 139 -6.60 -3.17 -11.00
CA PHE A 139 -5.47 -2.32 -10.67
C PHE A 139 -4.33 -3.13 -10.08
N VAL A 140 -3.10 -2.76 -10.44
CA VAL A 140 -1.86 -3.16 -9.79
C VAL A 140 -1.10 -1.90 -9.42
N MET A 141 -0.85 -1.71 -8.12
CA MET A 141 -0.14 -0.56 -7.59
C MET A 141 1.12 -1.02 -6.88
N ASP A 142 2.29 -0.58 -7.36
CA ASP A 142 3.58 -0.75 -6.68
C ASP A 142 3.94 0.56 -5.98
N ILE A 143 3.89 0.53 -4.65
CA ILE A 143 4.25 1.64 -3.78
C ILE A 143 5.50 1.26 -3.02
N TYR A 144 6.64 1.75 -3.48
CA TYR A 144 7.95 1.50 -2.87
C TYR A 144 8.32 0.01 -2.73
N GLY A 145 7.84 -0.85 -3.63
CA GLY A 145 8.07 -2.30 -3.60
C GLY A 145 6.94 -3.09 -2.93
N ILE A 146 5.96 -2.42 -2.33
CA ILE A 146 4.74 -3.07 -1.83
C ILE A 146 3.73 -3.07 -2.98
N ILE A 147 3.35 -4.26 -3.42
CA ILE A 147 2.42 -4.44 -4.53
C ILE A 147 1.02 -4.71 -3.99
N PHE A 148 0.05 -3.92 -4.44
CA PHE A 148 -1.36 -4.09 -4.20
C PHE A 148 -2.07 -4.45 -5.49
N MET A 149 -2.97 -5.43 -5.45
CA MET A 149 -3.85 -5.78 -6.57
C MET A 149 -5.30 -5.76 -6.10
N PHE A 150 -6.17 -5.12 -6.86
CA PHE A 150 -7.60 -5.02 -6.53
C PHE A 150 -8.42 -4.71 -7.78
N ASN A 151 -9.72 -5.00 -7.76
CA ASN A 151 -10.66 -4.71 -8.84
C ASN A 151 -11.61 -3.60 -8.38
N LEU A 152 -11.82 -2.55 -9.19
CA LEU A 152 -12.81 -1.51 -8.87
C LEU A 152 -14.25 -1.98 -9.02
N GLU A 153 -14.49 -3.14 -9.63
CA GLU A 153 -15.80 -3.76 -9.77
C GLU A 153 -15.98 -4.91 -8.80
N GLY A 154 -17.24 -5.21 -8.47
CA GLY A 154 -17.57 -6.33 -7.61
C GLY A 154 -17.19 -7.68 -8.22
N GLU A 155 -17.15 -7.75 -9.55
CA GLU A 155 -16.80 -8.94 -10.33
C GLU A 155 -15.84 -8.60 -11.47
N PRO A 156 -15.02 -9.56 -11.95
CA PRO A 156 -14.77 -10.85 -11.33
C PRO A 156 -14.01 -10.71 -10.00
N LEU A 157 -14.18 -11.68 -9.10
CA LEU A 157 -13.42 -11.75 -7.86
C LEU A 157 -11.93 -11.95 -8.17
N ILE A 158 -11.08 -11.22 -7.45
CA ILE A 158 -9.65 -11.43 -7.48
C ILE A 158 -9.30 -12.45 -6.41
N ASP A 159 -8.84 -13.60 -6.88
CA ASP A 159 -8.22 -14.64 -6.07
C ASP A 159 -6.76 -14.83 -6.49
N PRO A 160 -5.86 -15.13 -5.53
CA PRO A 160 -4.47 -15.37 -5.85
C PRO A 160 -4.33 -16.71 -6.60
N THR A 161 -3.63 -16.69 -7.72
CA THR A 161 -3.12 -17.92 -8.36
C THR A 161 -1.99 -18.52 -7.52
N ASP A 162 -1.66 -19.79 -7.76
CA ASP A 162 -0.54 -20.47 -7.07
C ASP A 162 0.77 -19.66 -7.20
N ASP A 163 1.05 -19.12 -8.39
CA ASP A 163 2.21 -18.25 -8.63
C ASP A 163 2.22 -17.01 -7.71
N LEU A 164 1.06 -16.36 -7.52
CA LEU A 164 0.95 -15.19 -6.65
C LEU A 164 1.18 -15.57 -5.18
N VAL A 165 0.70 -16.74 -4.75
CA VAL A 165 0.95 -17.25 -3.41
C VAL A 165 2.46 -17.51 -3.21
N GLU A 166 3.13 -18.13 -4.16
CA GLU A 166 4.58 -18.37 -4.11
C GLU A 166 5.39 -17.06 -4.06
N MET A 167 4.94 -16.06 -4.82
CA MET A 167 5.47 -14.69 -4.79
C MET A 167 5.18 -13.95 -3.47
N GLY A 168 4.38 -14.53 -2.58
CA GLY A 168 4.10 -14.01 -1.24
C GLY A 168 2.92 -13.05 -1.19
N PHE A 169 1.97 -13.13 -2.13
CA PHE A 169 0.72 -12.38 -2.00
C PHE A 169 -0.21 -13.02 -0.98
N GLN A 170 -0.86 -12.17 -0.19
CA GLN A 170 -1.91 -12.57 0.74
C GLN A 170 -3.22 -11.87 0.40
N ILE A 171 -4.31 -12.58 0.63
CA ILE A 171 -5.67 -12.08 0.41
C ILE A 171 -6.18 -11.32 1.63
N PHE A 172 -6.81 -10.19 1.39
CA PHE A 172 -7.49 -9.38 2.38
C PHE A 172 -8.92 -9.15 1.92
N ARG A 173 -9.87 -9.72 2.67
CA ARG A 173 -11.30 -9.59 2.38
C ARG A 173 -11.83 -8.24 2.82
N LEU A 174 -12.86 -7.77 2.12
CA LEU A 174 -13.51 -6.47 2.33
C LEU A 174 -15.02 -6.61 2.57
N ASP A 175 -15.51 -7.82 2.77
CA ASP A 175 -16.92 -8.20 2.85
C ASP A 175 -17.57 -7.87 4.21
N GLU A 176 -16.85 -8.01 5.33
CA GLU A 176 -17.39 -7.82 6.68
C GLU A 176 -16.58 -6.81 7.52
N LYS A 177 -17.25 -5.75 8.02
CA LYS A 177 -16.65 -4.66 8.80
C LYS A 177 -16.27 -5.04 10.24
#